data_AF-A0A4Y2WG58-F1
#
_entry.id   AF-A0A4Y2WG58-F1
#
_cell.length_a   1.000
_cell.length_b   1.000
_cell.length_c   1.000
_cell.angle_alpha   90.00
_cell.angle_beta   90.00
_cell.angle_gamma   90.00
#
_symmetry.space_group_name_H-M   'P 1'
#
loop_
_entity.id
_entity.type
_entity.pdbx_description
1 polymer ?
#
loop_
_entity_poly.entity_id
_entity_poly.type
_entity_poly.pdbx_seq_one_letter_code
_entity_poly.pdbx_strand_id
1 'polypeptide(L)'
;MNLSQPDQSNVQSLSSCPNVFKVYQAMLKILKDTELLDERQHCFMLHTGVSDTHYMCAETKNELLRIENGWHRATYNAVTRLGVL
;
A
#
# COMPACT_ATOMS: atom_id res chain seq x y z
N MET A 1 1.22 32.32 -28.09
CA MET A 1 1.38 31.72 -26.76
C MET A 1 0.00 31.52 -26.18
N ASN A 2 -0.53 30.30 -26.22
CA ASN A 2 -1.84 29.99 -25.64
C ASN A 2 -1.60 29.03 -24.48
N LEU A 3 -1.98 29.47 -23.27
CA LEU A 3 -1.77 28.75 -22.02
C LEU A 3 -2.83 27.64 -21.96
N SER A 4 -2.45 26.41 -22.33
CA SER A 4 -3.32 25.25 -22.16
C SER A 4 -3.54 25.00 -20.67
N GLN A 5 -4.77 25.20 -20.21
CA GLN A 5 -5.22 24.84 -18.86
C GLN A 5 -4.92 23.37 -18.56
N PRO A 6 -4.64 22.99 -17.29
CA PRO A 6 -4.42 21.60 -16.94
C PRO A 6 -5.72 20.82 -17.15
N ASP A 7 -5.62 19.80 -17.99
CA ASP A 7 -6.71 18.95 -18.43
C ASP A 7 -7.35 18.24 -17.21
N GLN A 8 -8.57 18.63 -16.87
CA GLN A 8 -9.37 18.07 -15.77
C GLN A 8 -9.88 16.65 -16.08
N SER A 9 -9.55 16.08 -17.24
CA SER A 9 -10.07 14.80 -17.72
C SER A 9 -9.51 13.54 -17.03
N ASN A 10 -8.45 13.65 -16.22
CA ASN A 10 -7.75 12.47 -15.69
C ASN A 10 -8.28 11.93 -14.35
N VAL A 11 -9.31 12.54 -13.75
CA VAL A 11 -9.87 12.06 -12.46
C VAL A 11 -11.02 11.08 -12.68
N GLN A 12 -11.78 11.21 -13.77
CA GLN A 12 -12.95 10.39 -14.05
C GLN A 12 -12.62 9.00 -14.63
N SER A 13 -11.39 8.78 -15.10
CA SER A 13 -10.92 7.49 -15.63
C SER A 13 -10.54 6.48 -14.54
N LEU A 14 -10.40 6.92 -13.28
CA LEU A 14 -10.09 6.04 -12.15
C LEU A 14 -11.27 5.14 -11.77
N SER A 15 -12.51 5.56 -12.01
CA SER A 15 -13.71 4.81 -11.61
C SER A 15 -13.95 3.54 -12.45
N SER A 16 -13.36 3.45 -13.64
CA SER A 16 -13.39 2.25 -14.50
C SER A 16 -12.05 1.50 -14.55
N CYS A 17 -11.08 1.88 -13.71
CA CYS A 17 -9.76 1.30 -13.71
C CYS A 17 -9.75 -0.03 -12.96
N PRO A 18 -9.39 -1.17 -13.57
CA PRO A 18 -9.27 -2.48 -12.89
C PRO A 18 -8.31 -2.47 -11.70
N ASN A 19 -7.50 -1.41 -11.55
CA ASN A 19 -6.53 -1.24 -10.49
C ASN A 19 -7.14 -0.75 -9.15
N VAL A 20 -8.41 -0.34 -9.11
CA VAL A 20 -9.11 -0.01 -7.84
C VAL A 20 -9.11 -1.23 -6.91
N PHE A 21 -9.39 -2.42 -7.45
CA PHE A 21 -9.41 -3.68 -6.69
C PHE A 21 -8.03 -4.04 -6.13
N LYS A 22 -6.95 -3.65 -6.80
CA LYS A 22 -5.59 -3.93 -6.33
C LYS A 22 -5.25 -3.19 -5.05
N VAL A 23 -5.81 -2.00 -4.83
CA VAL A 23 -5.65 -1.25 -3.57
C VAL A 23 -6.37 -1.98 -2.44
N TYR A 24 -7.59 -2.48 -2.67
CA TYR A 24 -8.35 -3.24 -1.67
C TYR A 24 -7.75 -4.62 -1.36
N GLN A 25 -7.05 -5.23 -2.32
CA GLN A 25 -6.41 -6.53 -2.15
C GLN A 25 -5.00 -6.44 -1.55
N ALA A 26 -4.45 -5.23 -1.41
CA ALA A 26 -3.13 -5.05 -0.84
C ALA A 26 -3.22 -4.97 0.70
N MET A 27 -2.39 -5.72 1.41
CA MET A 27 -2.34 -5.75 2.87
C MET A 27 -0.89 -5.78 3.37
N LEU A 28 -0.59 -4.95 4.37
CA LEU A 28 0.60 -5.06 5.21
C LEU A 28 0.18 -5.62 6.57
N LYS A 29 0.88 -6.66 7.04
CA LYS A 29 0.66 -7.25 8.36
C LYS A 29 1.96 -7.31 9.13
N ILE A 30 2.03 -6.66 10.28
CA ILE A 30 3.12 -6.82 11.24
C ILE A 30 2.97 -8.19 11.92
N LEU A 31 4.04 -8.98 11.96
CA LEU A 31 3.98 -10.35 12.49
C LEU A 31 4.23 -10.38 13.98
N LYS A 32 3.49 -11.24 14.67
CA LYS A 32 3.75 -11.61 16.06
C LYS A 32 4.83 -12.68 16.13
N ASP A 33 5.44 -12.84 17.30
CA ASP A 33 6.48 -13.86 17.56
C ASP A 33 6.03 -15.28 17.16
N THR A 34 4.75 -15.60 17.38
CA THR A 34 4.16 -16.92 17.02
C THR A 34 4.00 -17.14 15.52
N GLU A 35 4.18 -16.10 14.70
CA GLU A 35 3.97 -16.11 13.24
C GLU A 35 5.31 -16.02 12.49
N LEU A 36 6.44 -15.96 13.20
CA LEU A 36 7.77 -15.89 12.61
C LEU A 36 8.19 -17.26 12.08
N LEU A 37 8.88 -17.27 10.95
CA LEU A 37 9.43 -18.48 10.35
C LEU A 37 10.79 -18.87 10.97
N ASP A 38 11.45 -17.90 11.60
CA ASP A 38 12.75 -18.03 12.23
C ASP A 38 12.90 -17.01 13.39
N GLU A 39 14.11 -16.82 13.89
CA GLU A 39 14.42 -15.93 15.02
C GLU A 39 14.52 -14.44 14.63
N ARG A 40 14.28 -14.08 13.35
CA ARG A 40 14.40 -12.69 12.91
C ARG A 40 13.33 -11.82 13.51
N GLN A 41 13.73 -10.62 13.91
CA GLN A 41 12.83 -9.62 14.46
C GLN A 41 12.33 -8.66 13.38
N HIS A 42 11.32 -7.88 13.75
CA HIS A 42 10.75 -6.82 12.91
C HIS A 42 10.18 -7.31 11.58
N CYS A 43 9.61 -8.52 11.57
CA CYS A 43 9.08 -9.12 10.37
C CYS A 43 7.63 -8.68 10.08
N PHE A 44 7.33 -8.60 8.79
CA PHE A 44 6.04 -8.21 8.25
C PHE A 44 5.73 -9.03 7.00
N MET A 45 4.44 -9.22 6.72
CA MET A 45 3.95 -9.77 5.47
C MET A 45 3.36 -8.67 4.61
N LEU A 46 3.71 -8.69 3.33
CA LEU A 46 3.11 -7.85 2.31
C LEU A 46 2.32 -8.74 1.34
N HIS A 47 1.00 -8.66 1.43
CA HIS A 47 0.11 -9.20 0.42
C HIS A 47 -0.09 -8.13 -0.64
N THR A 48 0.31 -8.44 -1.86
CA THR A 48 -0.02 -7.63 -3.03
C THR A 48 -1.22 -8.27 -3.73
N GLY A 49 -1.95 -7.52 -4.57
CA GLY A 49 -3.07 -8.08 -5.33
C GLY A 49 -2.68 -9.31 -6.15
N VAL A 50 -3.67 -10.04 -6.69
CA VAL A 50 -3.47 -11.28 -7.47
C VAL A 50 -2.30 -12.16 -6.97
N SER A 51 -2.48 -12.71 -5.75
CA SER A 51 -1.82 -13.90 -5.18
C SER A 51 -0.41 -13.80 -4.57
N ASP A 52 0.35 -12.72 -4.72
CA ASP A 52 1.72 -12.70 -4.18
C ASP A 52 1.78 -12.20 -2.73
N THR A 53 2.30 -13.05 -1.84
CA THR A 53 2.58 -12.75 -0.43
C THR A 53 4.08 -12.79 -0.18
N HIS A 54 4.63 -11.72 0.37
CA HIS A 54 6.04 -11.59 0.64
C HIS A 54 6.30 -11.52 2.15
N TYR A 55 7.11 -12.42 2.67
CA TYR A 55 7.65 -12.37 4.03
C TYR A 55 8.94 -11.55 4.03
N MET A 56 8.99 -10.50 4.83
CA MET A 56 10.13 -9.58 4.90
C MET A 56 10.43 -9.22 6.35
N CYS A 57 11.65 -8.77 6.63
CA CYS A 57 12.04 -8.25 7.95
C CYS A 57 12.85 -6.97 7.78
N ALA A 58 12.68 -6.04 8.71
CA ALA A 58 13.50 -4.83 8.81
C ALA A 58 14.69 -5.05 9.75
N GLU A 59 15.81 -4.35 9.52
CA GLU A 59 16.98 -4.46 10.40
C GLU A 59 16.68 -3.89 11.78
N THR A 60 15.86 -2.83 11.84
CA THR A 60 15.49 -2.16 13.09
C THR A 60 13.99 -1.98 13.27
N LYS A 61 13.56 -1.89 14.53
CA LYS A 61 12.19 -1.49 14.90
C LYS A 61 11.78 -0.14 14.31
N ASN A 62 12.72 0.81 14.20
CA ASN A 62 12.43 2.13 13.65
C ASN A 62 12.12 2.07 12.15
N GLU A 63 12.80 1.21 11.41
CA GLU A 63 12.49 1.00 9.99
C GLU A 63 11.15 0.32 9.81
N LEU A 64 10.82 -0.68 10.62
CA LEU A 64 9.51 -1.31 10.61
C LEU A 64 8.39 -0.28 10.84
N LEU A 65 8.55 0.58 11.86
CA LEU A 65 7.60 1.67 12.12
C LEU A 65 7.49 2.66 10.96
N ARG A 66 8.60 2.95 10.26
CA ARG A 66 8.58 3.81 9.06
C ARG A 66 7.83 3.15 7.90
N ILE A 67 8.01 1.85 7.70
CA ILE A 67 7.32 1.05 6.68
C ILE A 67 5.81 1.05 6.98
N GLU A 68 5.41 0.73 8.21
CA GLU A 68 4.01 0.71 8.64
C GLU A 68 3.34 2.09 8.45
N ASN A 69 3.99 3.16 8.88
CA ASN A 69 3.47 4.51 8.70
C ASN A 69 3.42 4.93 7.21
N GLY A 70 4.41 4.51 6.42
CA GLY A 70 4.44 4.72 4.97
C GLY A 70 3.28 4.02 4.29
N TRP A 71 3.00 2.78 4.67
CA TRP A 71 1.86 2.00 4.21
C TRP A 71 0.53 2.68 4.53
N HIS A 72 0.30 3.07 5.79
CA HIS A 72 -0.94 3.76 6.17
C HIS A 72 -1.17 5.03 5.35
N ARG A 73 -0.13 5.85 5.13
CA ARG A 73 -0.23 7.05 4.28
C ARG A 73 -0.53 6.69 2.83
N ALA A 74 0.14 5.70 2.27
CA ALA A 74 -0.06 5.27 0.88
C ALA A 74 -1.49 4.75 0.66
N THR A 75 -1.96 3.87 1.55
CA THR A 75 -3.31 3.31 1.53
C THR A 75 -4.37 4.39 1.71
N TYR A 76 -4.20 5.28 2.69
CA TYR A 76 -5.12 6.41 2.89
C TYR A 76 -5.22 7.27 1.62
N ASN A 77 -4.08 7.71 1.06
CA ASN A 77 -4.05 8.51 -0.16
C ASN A 77 -4.68 7.78 -1.35
N ALA A 78 -4.45 6.48 -1.48
CA ALA A 78 -5.03 5.67 -2.55
C ALA A 78 -6.56 5.59 -2.40
N VAL A 79 -7.07 5.26 -1.20
CA VAL A 79 -8.51 5.17 -0.93
C VAL A 79 -9.22 6.52 -1.12
N THR A 80 -8.65 7.61 -0.60
CA THR A 80 -9.20 8.96 -0.77
C THR A 80 -9.27 9.36 -2.25
N ARG A 81 -8.23 9.07 -3.05
CA ARG A 81 -8.22 9.38 -4.49
C ARG A 81 -9.20 8.54 -5.31
N LEU A 82 -9.55 7.35 -4.82
CA LEU A 82 -10.54 6.48 -5.44
C LEU A 82 -11.98 6.92 -5.16
N GLY A 83 -12.20 7.94 -4.32
CA GLY A 83 -13.52 8.52 -4.05
C GLY A 83 -14.41 7.66 -3.14
N VAL A 84 -13.81 6.79 -2.33
CA VAL A 84 -14.53 5.88 -1.41
C VAL A 84 -14.54 6.39 0.04
N LEU A 85 -14.03 7.62 0.26
CA LEU A 85 -14.13 8.38 1.52
C LEU A 85 -14.48 9.83 1.23
#